data_AF-V5EV65-F1
#
_entry.id   AF-V5EV65-F1
#
_cell.length_a   1.000
_cell.length_b   1.000
_cell.length_c   1.000
_cell.angle_alpha   90.00
_cell.angle_beta   90.00
_cell.angle_gamma   90.00
#
_symmetry.space_group_name_H-M   'P 1'
#
loop_
_entity.id
_entity.type
_entity.pdbx_description
1 polymer ?
#
loop_
_entity_poly.entity_id
_entity_poly.type
_entity_poly.pdbx_seq_one_letter_code
_entity_poly.pdbx_strand_id
1 'polypeptide(L)'
;MAFRPASRVGFRRPWISRAAYTSAIALQVACTAHLINEHVFEIRNSTGASMLPTLAPEGDFLLQLRLPFARFLASLRDLTSSKEQTDEEGAHPYRSGKGRIGGPTFSKTDQAQGTGLKVGDLVVALSPFDPSRTVCKRVIGLPGDTVALDPRMRPLPMHAWRGRKAEPRPEGGNKDDKLDSRMISNTYIRSKGDVQYVTVPLGHVWLAGDNMGNSTDSRHYGPVPLGMVRGKVLARVYPNPRWLTNNLSFVD
;
A
#
# COMPACT_ATOMS: atom_id res chain seq x y z
N MET A 1 -67.67 -30.18 45.52
CA MET A 1 -67.23 -29.34 44.39
C MET A 1 -65.71 -29.27 44.41
N ALA A 2 -65.02 -30.06 43.56
CA ALA A 2 -63.56 -30.00 43.43
C ALA A 2 -63.22 -29.22 42.16
N PHE A 3 -62.59 -28.06 42.32
CA PHE A 3 -62.12 -27.20 41.23
C PHE A 3 -60.99 -27.90 40.46
N ARG A 4 -61.19 -28.13 39.16
CA ARG A 4 -60.10 -28.55 38.25
C ARG A 4 -59.27 -27.32 37.86
N PRO A 5 -57.92 -27.38 37.88
CA PRO A 5 -57.12 -26.29 37.34
C PRO A 5 -57.17 -26.32 35.81
N ALA A 6 -57.42 -25.16 35.21
CA ALA A 6 -57.39 -24.97 33.76
C ALA A 6 -55.96 -25.16 33.24
N SER A 7 -55.79 -26.07 32.28
CA SER A 7 -54.55 -26.26 31.54
C SER A 7 -54.26 -25.01 30.71
N ARG A 8 -53.15 -24.32 30.99
CA ARG A 8 -52.62 -23.26 30.13
C ARG A 8 -52.10 -23.92 28.85
N VAL A 9 -52.89 -23.89 27.79
CA VAL A 9 -52.46 -24.30 26.45
C VAL A 9 -51.48 -23.24 25.93
N GLY A 10 -50.19 -23.50 26.12
CA GLY A 10 -49.11 -22.72 25.53
C GLY A 10 -49.06 -22.95 24.03
N PHE A 11 -49.79 -22.14 23.26
CA PHE A 11 -49.81 -22.16 21.80
C PHE A 11 -48.49 -21.59 21.24
N ARG A 12 -47.37 -22.31 21.40
CA ARG A 12 -46.11 -21.96 20.72
C ARG A 12 -46.30 -22.25 19.23
N ARG A 13 -46.68 -21.23 18.46
CA ARG A 13 -46.81 -21.31 17.00
C ARG A 13 -45.41 -21.45 16.37
N PRO A 14 -45.00 -22.63 15.90
CA PRO A 14 -43.63 -22.87 15.43
C PRO A 14 -43.28 -22.06 14.17
N TRP A 15 -44.28 -21.61 13.41
CA TRP A 15 -44.11 -20.77 12.24
C TRP A 15 -43.67 -19.34 12.58
N ILE A 16 -44.07 -18.80 13.74
CA ILE A 16 -43.63 -17.46 14.19
C ILE A 16 -42.15 -17.50 14.56
N SER A 17 -41.71 -18.58 15.22
CA SER A 17 -40.30 -18.81 15.55
C SER A 17 -39.44 -18.99 14.29
N ARG A 18 -39.95 -19.70 13.28
CA ARG A 18 -39.28 -19.86 11.99
C ARG A 18 -39.19 -18.55 11.22
N ALA A 19 -40.28 -17.76 11.17
CA ALA A 19 -40.30 -16.46 10.50
C ALA A 19 -39.34 -15.45 11.15
N ALA A 20 -39.30 -15.41 12.49
CA ALA A 20 -38.38 -14.56 13.24
C ALA A 20 -36.90 -14.99 13.06
N TYR A 21 -36.64 -16.29 12.98
CA TYR A 21 -35.30 -16.81 12.69
C TYR A 21 -34.85 -16.46 11.26
N THR A 22 -35.73 -16.61 10.28
CA THR A 22 -35.42 -16.25 8.89
C THR A 22 -35.20 -14.76 8.71
N SER A 23 -35.96 -13.90 9.41
CA SER A 23 -35.77 -12.44 9.34
C SER A 23 -34.48 -12.00 10.04
N ALA A 24 -34.10 -12.63 11.15
CA ALA A 24 -32.83 -12.37 11.83
C ALA A 24 -31.63 -12.73 10.95
N ILE A 25 -31.66 -13.87 10.26
CA ILE A 25 -30.61 -14.25 9.30
C ILE A 25 -30.56 -13.26 8.14
N ALA A 26 -31.70 -12.90 7.56
CA ALA A 26 -31.73 -11.94 6.46
C ALA A 26 -31.13 -10.58 6.87
N LEU A 27 -31.48 -10.08 8.07
CA LEU A 27 -30.90 -8.86 8.63
C LEU A 27 -29.39 -9.01 8.85
N GLN A 28 -28.96 -10.12 9.42
CA GLN A 28 -27.53 -10.40 9.65
C GLN A 28 -26.76 -10.43 8.34
N VAL A 29 -27.28 -11.09 7.30
CA VAL A 29 -26.67 -11.13 5.96
C VAL A 29 -26.63 -9.74 5.34
N ALA A 30 -27.71 -8.97 5.42
CA ALA A 30 -27.75 -7.60 4.90
C ALA A 30 -26.76 -6.68 5.62
N CYS A 31 -26.71 -6.71 6.96
CA CYS A 31 -25.75 -5.94 7.75
C CYS A 31 -24.31 -6.38 7.46
N THR A 32 -24.05 -7.68 7.34
CA THR A 32 -22.72 -8.20 7.01
C THR A 32 -22.29 -7.77 5.61
N ALA A 33 -23.18 -7.87 4.61
CA ALA A 33 -22.92 -7.42 3.25
C ALA A 33 -22.69 -5.89 3.20
N HIS A 34 -23.43 -5.12 4.00
CA HIS A 34 -23.24 -3.68 4.12
C HIS A 34 -21.86 -3.35 4.70
N LEU A 35 -21.47 -3.97 5.82
CA LEU A 35 -20.16 -3.77 6.44
C LEU A 35 -19.01 -4.20 5.52
N ILE A 36 -19.18 -5.27 4.73
CA ILE A 36 -18.18 -5.69 3.74
C ILE A 36 -18.06 -4.64 2.63
N ASN A 37 -19.18 -4.17 2.07
CA ASN A 37 -19.15 -3.14 1.04
C ASN A 37 -18.65 -1.79 1.58
N GLU A 38 -18.90 -1.50 2.85
CA GLU A 38 -18.46 -0.26 3.47
C GLU A 38 -16.99 -0.32 3.90
N HIS A 39 -16.42 -1.47 4.24
CA HIS A 39 -15.09 -1.51 4.88
C HIS A 39 -14.06 -2.38 4.15
N VAL A 40 -14.49 -3.21 3.20
CA VAL A 40 -13.60 -4.15 2.49
C VAL A 40 -13.34 -3.69 1.06
N PHE A 41 -14.40 -3.52 0.26
CA PHE A 41 -14.28 -3.23 -1.16
C PHE A 41 -14.87 -1.88 -1.53
N GLU A 42 -14.26 -1.22 -2.50
CA GLU A 42 -14.76 0.03 -3.07
C GLU A 42 -14.61 -0.02 -4.58
N ILE A 43 -15.68 0.31 -5.31
CA ILE A 43 -15.63 0.44 -6.77
C ILE A 43 -15.40 1.92 -7.09
N ARG A 44 -14.33 2.24 -7.82
CA ARG A 44 -14.01 3.61 -8.25
C ARG A 44 -13.84 3.70 -9.76
N ASN A 45 -14.32 4.79 -10.34
CA ASN A 45 -13.97 5.16 -11.70
C ASN A 45 -12.53 5.72 -11.71
N SER A 46 -11.68 5.19 -12.59
CA SER A 46 -10.34 5.69 -12.84
C SER A 46 -10.35 6.65 -14.01
N THR A 47 -9.82 7.84 -13.79
CA THR A 47 -9.62 8.85 -14.84
C THR A 47 -8.16 9.32 -14.86
N GLY A 48 -7.66 9.60 -16.05
CA GLY A 48 -6.31 10.10 -16.31
C GLY A 48 -5.41 9.10 -17.05
N ALA A 49 -4.54 9.64 -17.89
CA ALA A 49 -3.64 8.89 -18.77
C ALA A 49 -2.41 8.26 -18.06
N SER A 50 -2.24 8.51 -16.75
CA SER A 50 -0.99 8.19 -16.05
C SER A 50 -0.70 6.71 -15.87
N MET A 51 -1.71 5.87 -16.05
CA MET A 51 -1.65 4.41 -15.90
C MET A 51 -1.77 3.67 -17.23
N LEU A 52 -1.68 4.38 -18.36
CA LEU A 52 -1.57 3.74 -19.68
C LEU A 52 -0.30 2.87 -19.74
N PRO A 53 -0.33 1.69 -20.38
CA PRO A 53 -1.48 1.05 -21.06
C PRO A 53 -2.34 0.19 -20.13
N THR A 54 -1.99 0.07 -18.84
CA THR A 54 -2.68 -0.82 -17.88
C THR A 54 -4.12 -0.41 -17.64
N LEU A 55 -4.36 0.89 -17.49
CA LEU A 55 -5.68 1.48 -17.32
C LEU A 55 -5.95 2.49 -18.43
N ALA A 56 -7.17 2.45 -18.96
CA ALA A 56 -7.66 3.42 -19.92
C ALA A 56 -7.71 4.83 -19.30
N PRO A 57 -7.59 5.90 -20.10
CA PRO A 57 -7.63 7.26 -19.58
C PRO A 57 -9.00 7.62 -18.99
N GLU A 58 -10.08 6.97 -19.45
CA GLU A 58 -11.44 7.14 -18.93
C GLU A 58 -12.23 5.82 -19.05
N GLY A 59 -13.21 5.63 -18.17
CA GLY A 59 -14.20 4.55 -18.28
C GLY A 59 -13.82 3.23 -17.62
N ASP A 60 -12.64 3.12 -17.02
CA ASP A 60 -12.23 1.93 -16.27
C ASP A 60 -12.78 2.00 -14.83
N PHE A 61 -13.67 1.07 -14.47
CA PHE A 61 -14.12 0.89 -13.10
C PHE A 61 -13.24 -0.14 -12.41
N LEU A 62 -12.70 0.23 -11.25
CA LEU A 62 -11.72 -0.53 -10.50
C LEU A 62 -12.30 -1.03 -9.18
N LEU A 63 -12.04 -2.30 -8.89
CA LEU A 63 -12.27 -2.90 -7.58
C LEU A 63 -11.05 -2.66 -6.69
N GLN A 64 -11.23 -1.86 -5.66
CA GLN A 64 -10.23 -1.52 -4.66
C GLN A 64 -10.52 -2.25 -3.35
N LEU A 65 -9.50 -2.90 -2.78
CA LEU A 65 -9.50 -3.41 -1.42
C LEU A 65 -8.98 -2.31 -0.48
N ARG A 66 -9.75 -1.95 0.55
CA ARG A 66 -9.33 -0.95 1.53
C ARG A 66 -8.16 -1.46 2.38
N LEU A 67 -7.16 -0.59 2.57
CA LEU A 67 -5.91 -0.95 3.27
C LEU A 67 -6.10 -1.48 4.71
N PRO A 68 -7.01 -0.93 5.54
CA PRO A 68 -7.24 -1.43 6.89
C PRO A 68 -7.63 -2.92 6.92
N PHE A 69 -8.46 -3.35 5.96
CA PHE A 69 -8.83 -4.76 5.84
C PHE A 69 -7.71 -5.60 5.20
N ALA A 70 -6.95 -5.03 4.25
CA ALA A 70 -5.75 -5.69 3.73
C ALA A 70 -4.74 -6.02 4.84
N ARG A 71 -4.55 -5.10 5.80
CA ARG A 71 -3.74 -5.34 7.02
C ARG A 71 -4.29 -6.48 7.87
N PHE A 72 -5.61 -6.49 8.09
CA PHE A 72 -6.26 -7.58 8.82
C PHE A 72 -6.05 -8.94 8.13
N LEU A 73 -6.28 -9.03 6.82
CA LEU A 73 -6.06 -10.27 6.06
C LEU A 73 -4.59 -10.72 6.07
N ALA A 74 -3.65 -9.77 5.95
CA ALA A 74 -2.22 -10.07 6.07
C ALA A 74 -1.90 -10.63 7.46
N SER A 75 -2.42 -10.00 8.52
CA SER A 75 -2.27 -10.48 9.90
C SER A 75 -2.86 -11.87 10.11
N LEU A 76 -4.00 -12.19 9.51
CA LEU A 76 -4.57 -13.55 9.56
C LEU A 76 -3.70 -14.58 8.85
N ARG A 77 -3.12 -14.23 7.69
CA ARG A 77 -2.22 -15.10 6.93
C ARG A 77 -0.93 -15.38 7.69
N ASP A 78 -0.41 -14.40 8.41
CA ASP A 78 0.79 -14.56 9.23
C ASP A 78 0.49 -15.44 10.46
N LEU A 79 -0.69 -15.32 11.05
CA LEU A 79 -1.16 -16.21 12.13
C LEU A 79 -1.27 -17.66 11.67
N THR A 80 -1.76 -17.91 10.46
CA THR A 80 -1.88 -19.27 9.91
C THR A 80 -0.56 -19.84 9.37
N SER A 81 0.38 -18.98 8.95
CA SER A 81 1.72 -19.41 8.50
C SER A 81 2.69 -19.74 9.64
N SER A 82 2.30 -19.50 10.90
CA SER A 82 3.12 -19.81 12.09
C SER A 82 3.36 -21.31 12.34
N LYS A 83 2.90 -22.21 11.47
CA LYS A 83 3.01 -23.67 11.65
C LYS A 83 3.89 -24.42 10.66
N GLU A 84 4.57 -23.74 9.74
CA GLU A 84 5.44 -24.38 8.75
C GLU A 84 6.62 -23.47 8.39
N GLN A 85 7.60 -23.40 9.29
CA GLN A 85 8.92 -22.87 8.97
C GLN A 85 9.94 -23.98 9.23
N THR A 86 9.99 -24.95 8.31
CA THR A 86 11.22 -25.68 8.02
C THR A 86 12.11 -24.74 7.23
N ASP A 87 13.27 -24.42 7.78
CA ASP A 87 14.31 -23.61 7.18
C ASP A 87 14.84 -24.26 5.90
N GLU A 88 14.17 -24.04 4.77
CA GLU A 88 14.76 -24.29 3.46
C GLU A 88 15.37 -23.00 2.92
N GLU A 89 16.71 -23.02 2.83
CA GLU A 89 17.58 -22.00 2.25
C GLU A 89 17.32 -21.80 0.75
N GLY A 90 16.19 -21.21 0.40
CA GLY A 90 15.92 -20.65 -0.92
C GLY A 90 16.50 -19.24 -1.02
N ALA A 91 17.69 -19.10 -1.60
CA ALA A 91 18.35 -17.84 -1.86
C ALA A 91 17.46 -16.85 -2.65
N HIS A 92 17.01 -15.77 -2.00
CA HIS A 92 16.33 -14.66 -2.66
C HIS A 92 17.40 -13.66 -3.18
N PRO A 93 17.34 -13.17 -4.44
CA PRO A 93 18.41 -12.37 -5.09
C PRO A 93 18.82 -11.05 -4.40
N TYR A 94 18.16 -10.62 -3.33
CA TYR A 94 18.52 -9.42 -2.57
C TYR A 94 19.49 -9.69 -1.41
N ARG A 95 20.00 -10.92 -1.27
CA ARG A 95 20.98 -11.32 -0.25
C ARG A 95 22.41 -11.31 -0.80
N SER A 96 22.92 -10.15 -1.22
CA SER A 96 24.37 -10.01 -1.37
C SER A 96 24.85 -8.56 -1.25
N GLY A 97 25.87 -8.35 -0.42
CA GLY A 97 26.75 -7.19 -0.51
C GLY A 97 26.75 -6.23 0.68
N LYS A 98 27.88 -6.19 1.39
CA LYS A 98 28.24 -5.23 2.44
C LYS A 98 27.96 -3.78 1.99
N GLY A 99 27.06 -3.07 2.69
CA GLY A 99 26.76 -1.66 2.42
C GLY A 99 25.36 -1.22 2.85
N ARG A 100 24.96 -1.58 4.07
CA ARG A 100 23.59 -1.38 4.61
C ARG A 100 23.25 0.10 4.79
N ILE A 101 22.28 0.62 4.03
CA ILE A 101 21.28 1.55 4.55
C ILE A 101 19.96 0.79 4.42
N GLY A 102 19.41 0.37 5.56
CA GLY A 102 18.47 -0.74 5.67
C GLY A 102 19.13 -1.89 6.44
N GLY A 103 18.88 -1.95 7.75
CA GLY A 103 19.47 -2.94 8.64
C GLY A 103 18.99 -4.38 8.39
N PRO A 104 19.60 -5.37 9.06
CA PRO A 104 19.25 -6.81 8.98
C PRO A 104 17.88 -7.19 9.53
N THR A 105 17.04 -6.26 9.96
CA THR A 105 15.99 -6.55 10.95
C THR A 105 14.57 -6.64 10.39
N PHE A 106 14.34 -6.35 9.11
CA PHE A 106 12.98 -6.35 8.57
C PHE A 106 12.81 -7.39 7.48
N SER A 107 11.92 -8.36 7.73
CA SER A 107 11.38 -9.24 6.69
C SER A 107 10.64 -8.40 5.65
N LYS A 108 10.52 -8.88 4.39
CA LYS A 108 9.72 -8.19 3.35
C LYS A 108 8.26 -7.95 3.79
N THR A 109 7.73 -8.78 4.69
CA THR A 109 6.41 -8.60 5.31
C THR A 109 6.37 -7.39 6.26
N ASP A 110 7.46 -7.13 6.97
CA ASP A 110 7.61 -5.96 7.86
C ASP A 110 7.88 -4.67 7.07
N GLN A 111 8.54 -4.76 5.91
CA GLN A 111 8.84 -3.61 5.07
C GLN A 111 7.56 -2.84 4.70
N ALA A 112 6.47 -3.52 4.36
CA ALA A 112 5.20 -2.86 4.08
C ALA A 112 4.36 -2.53 5.34
N GLN A 113 4.95 -2.59 6.56
CA GLN A 113 4.26 -2.39 7.84
C GLN A 113 2.97 -3.23 7.98
N GLY A 114 3.02 -4.50 7.58
CA GLY A 114 1.86 -5.40 7.64
C GLY A 114 0.70 -5.04 6.70
N THR A 115 0.88 -4.11 5.74
CA THR A 115 -0.17 -3.76 4.75
C THR A 115 -0.41 -4.83 3.69
N GLY A 116 0.51 -5.80 3.56
CA GLY A 116 0.45 -6.81 2.51
C GLY A 116 0.74 -6.28 1.10
N LEU A 117 1.18 -5.02 0.97
CA LEU A 117 1.58 -4.43 -0.31
C LEU A 117 2.88 -5.06 -0.82
N LYS A 118 2.93 -5.30 -2.13
CA LYS A 118 4.09 -5.83 -2.83
C LYS A 118 4.51 -4.88 -3.93
N VAL A 119 5.79 -4.94 -4.30
CA VAL A 119 6.29 -4.28 -5.51
C VAL A 119 5.48 -4.79 -6.71
N GLY A 120 5.02 -3.86 -7.53
CA GLY A 120 4.15 -4.10 -8.68
C GLY A 120 2.66 -4.00 -8.39
N ASP A 121 2.25 -3.87 -7.13
CA ASP A 121 0.83 -3.65 -6.81
C ASP A 121 0.34 -2.29 -7.30
N LEU A 122 -0.92 -2.25 -7.73
CA LEU A 122 -1.62 -1.01 -8.03
C LEU A 122 -2.30 -0.49 -6.78
N VAL A 123 -2.11 0.80 -6.49
CA VAL A 123 -2.65 1.42 -5.28
C VAL A 123 -3.33 2.75 -5.60
N VAL A 124 -4.38 3.03 -4.85
CA VAL A 124 -5.02 4.34 -4.83
C VAL A 124 -4.50 5.07 -3.59
N ALA A 125 -3.93 6.25 -3.78
CA ALA A 125 -3.39 7.09 -2.71
C ALA A 125 -3.94 8.52 -2.81
N LEU A 126 -3.90 9.27 -1.72
CA LEU A 126 -4.15 10.71 -1.75
C LEU A 126 -3.01 11.42 -2.52
N SER A 127 -3.36 12.41 -3.33
CA SER A 127 -2.35 13.20 -4.03
C SER A 127 -1.60 14.09 -3.04
N PRO A 128 -0.25 14.08 -3.01
CA PRO A 128 0.52 14.99 -2.17
C PRO A 128 0.34 16.47 -2.54
N PHE A 129 -0.06 16.76 -3.79
CA PHE A 129 -0.31 18.12 -4.26
C PHE A 129 -1.70 18.64 -3.91
N ASP A 130 -2.69 17.75 -3.85
CA ASP A 130 -4.08 18.11 -3.58
C ASP A 130 -4.75 16.96 -2.80
N PRO A 131 -4.89 17.08 -1.46
CA PRO A 131 -5.42 16.02 -0.63
C PRO A 131 -6.91 15.72 -0.89
N SER A 132 -7.62 16.59 -1.62
CA SER A 132 -8.99 16.33 -2.06
C SER A 132 -9.06 15.31 -3.20
N ARG A 133 -7.94 15.06 -3.89
CA ARG A 133 -7.84 14.15 -5.03
C ARG A 133 -7.13 12.86 -4.66
N THR A 134 -7.60 11.77 -5.26
CA THR A 134 -6.91 10.48 -5.22
C THR A 134 -6.21 10.20 -6.54
N VAL A 135 -5.03 9.59 -6.47
CA VAL A 135 -4.24 9.15 -7.62
C VAL A 135 -4.10 7.63 -7.61
N CYS A 136 -4.16 7.01 -8.79
CA CYS A 136 -3.85 5.60 -8.98
C CYS A 136 -2.43 5.48 -9.51
N LYS A 137 -1.58 4.69 -8.85
CA LYS A 137 -0.16 4.48 -9.20
C LYS A 137 0.26 3.04 -8.90
N ARG A 138 1.39 2.63 -9.46
CA ARG A 138 2.04 1.35 -9.17
C ARG A 138 3.11 1.51 -8.10
N VAL A 139 3.19 0.55 -7.19
CA VAL A 139 4.27 0.43 -6.21
C VAL A 139 5.55 -0.04 -6.91
N ILE A 140 6.58 0.79 -6.92
CA ILE A 140 7.89 0.46 -7.48
C ILE A 140 8.89 0.10 -6.38
N GLY A 141 8.77 0.72 -5.20
CA GLY A 141 9.65 0.46 -4.07
C GLY A 141 8.89 0.50 -2.75
N LEU A 142 9.22 -0.43 -1.87
CA LEU A 142 8.77 -0.53 -0.49
C LEU A 142 9.82 0.09 0.46
N PRO A 143 9.48 0.31 1.74
CA PRO A 143 10.45 0.74 2.74
C PRO A 143 11.76 -0.04 2.73
N GLY A 144 12.88 0.69 2.61
CA GLY A 144 14.23 0.12 2.53
C GLY A 144 14.69 -0.23 1.12
N ASP A 145 13.79 -0.28 0.13
CA ASP A 145 14.19 -0.50 -1.27
C ASP A 145 14.97 0.69 -1.81
N THR A 146 15.85 0.41 -2.77
CA THR A 146 16.61 1.44 -3.48
C THR A 146 16.12 1.53 -4.93
N VAL A 147 15.59 2.68 -5.30
CA VAL A 147 15.01 2.96 -6.61
C VAL A 147 15.98 3.82 -7.42
N ALA A 148 16.31 3.40 -8.64
CA ALA A 148 17.10 4.21 -9.57
C ALA A 148 16.24 5.34 -10.16
N LEU A 149 16.79 6.54 -10.21
CA LEU A 149 16.15 7.72 -10.77
C LEU A 149 16.53 7.90 -12.23
N ASP A 150 15.54 8.20 -13.06
CA ASP A 150 15.73 8.60 -14.45
C ASP A 150 16.64 9.86 -14.51
N PRO A 151 17.77 9.80 -15.24
CA PRO A 151 18.63 10.96 -15.48
C PRO A 151 17.91 12.20 -16.03
N ARG A 152 16.86 12.01 -16.82
CA ARG A 152 16.10 13.09 -17.47
C ARG A 152 15.21 13.86 -16.51
N MET A 153 14.87 13.25 -15.37
CA MET A 153 13.96 13.83 -14.36
C MET A 153 14.74 14.53 -13.24
N ARG A 154 15.99 14.90 -13.50
CA ARG A 154 16.87 15.57 -12.55
C ARG A 154 16.86 17.09 -12.75
N PRO A 155 17.07 17.86 -11.67
CA PRO A 155 17.11 17.41 -10.27
C PRO A 155 15.70 17.08 -9.76
N LEU A 156 15.58 16.07 -8.87
CA LEU A 156 14.36 15.94 -8.05
C LEU A 156 14.11 17.28 -7.35
N PRO A 157 12.86 17.70 -7.08
CA PRO A 157 12.60 18.91 -6.31
C PRO A 157 13.22 18.78 -4.91
N MET A 158 14.43 19.33 -4.79
CA MET A 158 15.36 19.17 -3.67
C MET A 158 14.83 19.78 -2.36
N HIS A 159 13.75 20.56 -2.44
CA HIS A 159 13.20 21.33 -1.33
C HIS A 159 12.30 20.51 -0.40
N ALA A 160 11.69 19.42 -0.89
CA ALA A 160 10.76 18.61 -0.09
C ALA A 160 11.42 17.49 0.73
N TRP A 161 12.69 17.16 0.44
CA TRP A 161 13.34 15.96 0.98
C TRP A 161 14.69 16.20 1.63
N ARG A 162 15.17 17.46 1.74
CA ARG A 162 16.27 17.74 2.66
C ARG A 162 15.77 17.44 4.07
N GLY A 163 16.37 16.42 4.70
CA GLY A 163 16.36 16.35 6.15
C GLY A 163 16.69 17.73 6.70
N ARG A 164 15.98 18.12 7.76
CA ARG A 164 16.17 19.31 8.60
C ARG A 164 17.49 20.03 8.25
N LYS A 165 17.43 21.23 7.66
CA LYS A 165 18.61 22.06 7.38
C LYS A 165 19.58 21.89 8.55
N ALA A 166 20.80 21.40 8.29
CA ALA A 166 21.88 21.65 9.22
C ALA A 166 21.85 23.17 9.46
N GLU A 167 21.68 23.57 10.71
CA GLU A 167 21.66 24.99 11.07
C GLU A 167 22.88 25.69 10.46
N PRO A 168 22.76 26.96 10.04
CA PRO A 168 23.91 27.70 9.58
C PRO A 168 24.96 27.70 10.69
N ARG A 169 26.12 27.09 10.40
CA ARG A 169 27.25 27.01 11.31
C ARG A 169 27.65 28.43 11.74
N PRO A 170 27.92 28.70 13.02
CA PRO A 170 28.54 29.96 13.42
C PRO A 170 29.86 30.13 12.65
N GLU A 171 30.08 31.31 12.07
CA GLU A 171 31.26 31.60 11.25
C GLU A 171 32.54 31.35 12.07
N GLY A 172 33.33 30.34 11.69
CA GLY A 172 34.56 29.96 12.39
C GLY A 172 35.00 28.49 12.29
N GLY A 173 34.39 27.67 11.42
CA GLY A 173 34.78 26.26 11.24
C GLY A 173 36.02 26.08 10.36
N ASN A 174 36.99 25.30 10.85
CA ASN A 174 38.28 25.03 10.23
C ASN A 174 38.16 24.25 8.90
N LYS A 175 39.07 24.46 7.95
CA LYS A 175 38.99 23.95 6.55
C LYS A 175 39.19 22.43 6.38
N ASP A 176 39.31 21.67 7.46
CA ASP A 176 39.59 20.22 7.44
C ASP A 176 38.31 19.35 7.46
N ASP A 177 37.13 19.97 7.35
CA ASP A 177 35.82 19.33 7.46
C ASP A 177 35.36 18.59 6.18
N LYS A 178 36.21 17.70 5.66
CA LYS A 178 35.79 16.70 4.65
C LYS A 178 34.75 15.72 5.19
N LEU A 179 34.54 15.69 6.52
CA LEU A 179 33.56 14.83 7.20
C LEU A 179 32.12 15.41 7.14
N ASP A 180 31.97 16.74 7.15
CA ASP A 180 30.63 17.39 7.18
C ASP A 180 29.91 17.34 5.82
N SER A 181 30.65 17.34 4.71
CA SER A 181 30.05 17.14 3.38
C SER A 181 29.43 15.75 3.20
N ARG A 182 29.84 14.74 4.00
CA ARG A 182 29.22 13.41 4.03
C ARG A 182 27.92 13.35 4.83
N MET A 183 27.71 14.26 5.78
CA MET A 183 26.47 14.32 6.58
C MET A 183 25.37 15.16 5.93
N ILE A 184 25.70 16.02 4.96
CA ILE A 184 24.72 16.85 4.23
C ILE A 184 24.15 16.12 3.00
N SER A 185 24.73 14.98 2.59
CA SER A 185 24.07 14.12 1.61
C SER A 185 22.80 13.58 2.24
N ASN A 186 21.63 13.91 1.71
CA ASN A 186 20.38 13.26 2.06
C ASN A 186 20.63 11.75 2.20
N THR A 187 20.47 11.18 3.40
CA THR A 187 20.79 9.75 3.67
C THR A 187 20.08 8.81 2.69
N TYR A 188 19.00 9.29 2.10
CA TYR A 188 18.17 8.58 1.15
C TYR A 188 18.59 8.75 -0.31
N ILE A 189 19.45 9.71 -0.69
CA ILE A 189 19.86 9.92 -2.09
C ILE A 189 21.35 9.58 -2.23
N ARG A 190 21.66 8.59 -3.07
CA ARG A 190 23.02 8.17 -3.40
C ARG A 190 23.29 8.39 -4.88
N SER A 191 24.46 8.90 -5.24
CA SER A 191 24.89 9.02 -6.65
C SER A 191 26.02 8.04 -6.90
N LYS A 192 25.93 7.26 -8.00
CA LYS A 192 27.03 6.41 -8.48
C LYS A 192 27.21 6.69 -9.97
N GLY A 193 28.27 7.44 -10.31
CA GLY A 193 28.46 7.97 -11.67
C GLY A 193 27.28 8.87 -12.07
N ASP A 194 26.76 8.65 -13.28
CA ASP A 194 25.63 9.37 -13.83
C ASP A 194 24.27 8.84 -13.38
N VAL A 195 24.19 7.87 -12.45
CA VAL A 195 22.92 7.35 -11.93
C VAL A 195 22.73 7.81 -10.48
N GLN A 196 21.55 8.36 -10.21
CA GLN A 196 21.11 8.67 -8.86
C GLN A 196 20.13 7.60 -8.38
N TYR A 197 20.22 7.27 -7.09
CA TYR A 197 19.41 6.27 -6.43
C TYR A 197 18.73 6.90 -5.22
N VAL A 198 17.50 6.50 -4.95
CA VAL A 198 16.75 6.86 -3.74
C VAL A 198 16.46 5.63 -2.92
N THR A 199 16.89 5.60 -1.67
CA THR A 199 16.44 4.64 -0.68
C THR A 199 15.11 5.10 -0.10
N VAL A 200 14.07 4.27 -0.19
CA VAL A 200 12.73 4.57 0.30
C VAL A 200 12.74 4.57 1.83
N PRO A 201 12.33 5.66 2.50
CA PRO A 201 12.28 5.71 3.97
C PRO A 201 11.30 4.70 4.56
N LEU A 202 11.50 4.38 5.84
CA LEU A 202 10.54 3.59 6.59
C LEU A 202 9.16 4.26 6.62
N GLY A 203 8.10 3.46 6.49
CA GLY A 203 6.72 3.96 6.46
C GLY A 203 6.31 4.68 5.17
N HIS A 204 7.16 4.68 4.13
CA HIS A 204 6.88 5.31 2.85
C HIS A 204 6.96 4.32 1.69
N VAL A 205 6.33 4.64 0.56
CA VAL A 205 6.38 3.85 -0.67
C VAL A 205 6.75 4.72 -1.85
N TRP A 206 7.50 4.15 -2.80
CA TRP A 206 7.76 4.81 -4.07
C TRP A 206 6.72 4.39 -5.09
N LEU A 207 5.91 5.36 -5.54
CA LEU A 207 4.82 5.17 -6.49
C LEU A 207 5.16 5.78 -7.84
N ALA A 208 4.95 5.05 -8.93
CA ALA A 208 5.09 5.55 -10.30
C ALA A 208 3.88 5.19 -11.15
N GLY A 209 3.56 6.03 -12.14
CA GLY A 209 2.58 5.67 -13.17
C GLY A 209 3.23 4.82 -14.25
N ASP A 210 2.44 3.94 -14.87
CA ASP A 210 2.91 3.11 -16.00
C ASP A 210 3.20 3.97 -17.24
N ASN A 211 2.51 5.11 -17.38
CA ASN A 211 2.79 6.09 -18.41
C ASN A 211 3.88 7.06 -17.95
N MET A 212 5.14 6.64 -18.06
CA MET A 212 6.29 7.39 -17.53
C MET A 212 6.37 8.84 -18.02
N GLY A 213 5.98 9.11 -19.27
CA GLY A 213 6.04 10.45 -19.87
C GLY A 213 4.87 11.36 -19.48
N ASN A 214 3.77 10.81 -18.99
CA ASN A 214 2.58 11.57 -18.60
C ASN A 214 2.04 11.12 -17.23
N SER A 215 2.92 11.14 -16.22
CA SER A 215 2.58 10.77 -14.86
C SER A 215 3.29 11.66 -13.86
N THR A 216 2.50 12.46 -13.13
CA THR A 216 2.95 13.12 -11.90
C THR A 216 2.93 12.10 -10.77
N ASP A 217 4.11 11.67 -10.32
CA ASP A 217 4.28 10.61 -9.32
C ASP A 217 5.49 10.85 -8.39
N SER A 218 6.01 9.81 -7.73
CA SER A 218 7.08 9.96 -6.73
C SER A 218 8.37 10.54 -7.32
N ARG A 219 8.56 10.50 -8.64
CA ARG A 219 9.64 11.22 -9.31
C ARG A 219 9.52 12.74 -9.17
N HIS A 220 8.31 13.25 -8.97
CA HIS A 220 8.01 14.68 -8.83
C HIS A 220 7.82 15.13 -7.39
N TYR A 221 7.24 14.30 -6.51
CA TYR A 221 6.97 14.70 -5.13
C TYR A 221 7.74 13.87 -4.08
N GLY A 222 8.50 12.85 -4.50
CA GLY A 222 9.23 11.92 -3.64
C GLY A 222 8.38 10.77 -3.08
N PRO A 223 8.91 10.01 -2.11
CA PRO A 223 8.21 8.85 -1.57
C PRO A 223 6.93 9.25 -0.81
N VAL A 224 5.88 8.45 -0.94
CA VAL A 224 4.55 8.72 -0.37
C VAL A 224 4.39 7.99 0.97
N PRO A 225 3.96 8.66 2.05
CA PRO A 225 3.64 7.97 3.30
C PRO A 225 2.60 6.87 3.09
N LEU A 226 2.81 5.69 3.71
CA LEU A 226 1.85 4.57 3.64
C LEU A 226 0.45 4.96 4.14
N GLY A 227 0.35 5.92 5.06
CA GLY A 227 -0.93 6.45 5.55
C GLY A 227 -1.75 7.19 4.50
N MET A 228 -1.15 7.65 3.40
CA MET A 228 -1.88 8.25 2.28
C MET A 228 -2.46 7.20 1.32
N VAL A 229 -2.01 5.94 1.43
CA VAL A 229 -2.49 4.85 0.58
C VAL A 229 -3.86 4.37 1.10
N ARG A 230 -4.90 4.55 0.29
CA ARG A 230 -6.29 4.22 0.63
C ARG A 230 -6.61 2.75 0.43
N GLY A 231 -6.03 2.14 -0.60
CA GLY A 231 -6.32 0.74 -0.91
C GLY A 231 -5.50 0.20 -2.07
N LYS A 232 -5.54 -1.12 -2.21
CA LYS A 232 -4.95 -1.86 -3.33
C LYS A 232 -5.99 -2.10 -4.40
N VAL A 233 -5.67 -1.84 -5.66
CA VAL A 233 -6.53 -2.19 -6.79
C VAL A 233 -6.30 -3.67 -7.13
N LEU A 234 -7.39 -4.44 -7.16
CA LEU A 234 -7.34 -5.89 -7.43
C LEU A 234 -7.76 -6.24 -8.85
N ALA A 235 -8.80 -5.58 -9.36
CA ALA A 235 -9.39 -5.91 -10.64
C ALA A 235 -9.97 -4.67 -11.31
N ARG A 236 -10.03 -4.71 -12.65
CA ARG A 236 -10.97 -3.89 -13.41
C ARG A 236 -12.28 -4.65 -13.49
N VAL A 237 -13.40 -4.03 -13.17
CA VAL A 237 -14.74 -4.65 -13.20
C VAL A 237 -15.54 -4.27 -14.44
N TYR A 238 -15.20 -3.15 -15.10
CA TYR A 238 -15.84 -2.69 -16.35
C TYR A 238 -14.83 -1.81 -17.11
N PRO A 239 -14.82 -1.77 -18.46
CA PRO A 239 -15.69 -2.49 -19.41
C PRO A 239 -15.34 -3.96 -19.64
N ASN A 240 -14.06 -4.33 -19.50
CA ASN A 240 -13.58 -5.70 -19.67
C ASN A 240 -13.07 -6.23 -18.33
N PRO A 241 -13.90 -6.98 -17.57
CA PRO A 241 -13.55 -7.45 -16.24
C PRO A 241 -12.29 -8.31 -16.27
N ARG A 242 -11.26 -7.94 -15.50
CA ARG A 242 -10.02 -8.71 -15.38
C ARG A 242 -9.35 -8.45 -14.04
N TRP A 243 -8.72 -9.48 -13.50
CA TRP A 243 -7.77 -9.32 -12.40
C TRP A 243 -6.52 -8.58 -12.90
N LEU A 244 -6.09 -7.58 -12.15
CA LEU A 244 -4.87 -6.85 -12.46
C LEU A 244 -3.70 -7.56 -11.78
N THR A 245 -2.72 -7.97 -12.58
CA THR A 245 -1.52 -8.65 -12.11
C THR A 245 -0.33 -7.70 -12.12
N ASN A 246 0.75 -8.13 -11.44
CA ASN A 246 2.03 -7.46 -11.55
C ASN A 246 2.61 -7.68 -12.95
N ASN A 247 2.92 -6.58 -13.64
CA ASN A 247 3.51 -6.56 -14.98
C ASN A 247 4.99 -6.11 -14.97
N LEU A 248 5.61 -5.98 -13.81
CA LEU A 248 7.03 -5.69 -13.69
C LEU A 248 7.85 -6.96 -13.92
N SER A 249 8.80 -6.90 -14.85
CA SER A 249 9.84 -7.90 -15.01
C SER A 249 11.06 -7.51 -14.18
N PHE A 250 11.62 -8.46 -13.46
CA PHE A 250 12.95 -8.29 -12.87
C PHE A 250 13.98 -8.34 -14.00
N VAL A 251 14.89 -7.37 -13.99
CA VAL A 251 16.07 -7.38 -14.85
C VAL A 251 17.23 -7.74 -13.93
N ASP A 252 17.81 -8.91 -14.16
CA ASP A 252 18.98 -9.41 -13.42
C ASP A 252 20.26 -8.62 -13.75
#